data_AF-A0AAN7VV40-F1
#
_entry.id   AF-A0AAN7VV40-F1
#
_cell.length_a   1.000
_cell.length_b   1.000
_cell.length_c   1.000
_cell.angle_alpha   90.00
_cell.angle_beta   90.00
_cell.angle_gamma   90.00
#
_symmetry.space_group_name_H-M   'P 1'
#
loop_
_entity.id
_entity.type
_entity.pdbx_description
1 polymer ?
#
loop_
_entity_poly.entity_id
_entity_poly.type
_entity_poly.pdbx_seq_one_letter_code
_entity_poly.pdbx_strand_id
1 'polypeptide(L)'
;MDHLHHHCINPLDCPLDDVKFDNDVRFARRRNGLSDLRLRWRNAEICYIISGDFRRQGGRQILNLGSTCIKRSTVLHESMHAAGFVHQQSNPNRDDYIDVKEENIGSNHLYNFDKFSPDDVTDYGLPYDVCSITHYDECAFSKNGQKTIVPKTEPNCTMGDIYDLSPTDKLKVNLMYNCTQGK
;
A
#
# COMPACT_ATOMS: atom_id res chain seq x y z
N MET A 1 -38.56 25.18 27.12
CA MET A 1 -37.15 25.44 27.49
C MET A 1 -36.52 24.07 27.53
N ASP A 2 -36.16 23.62 26.34
CA ASP A 2 -36.02 22.22 25.95
C ASP A 2 -34.60 21.74 26.26
N HIS A 3 -34.49 20.67 27.05
CA HIS A 3 -34.21 19.29 26.62
C HIS A 3 -32.81 19.06 26.02
N LEU A 4 -32.02 18.31 26.79
CA LEU A 4 -30.88 17.52 26.36
C LEU A 4 -31.22 16.72 25.08
N HIS A 5 -30.56 17.02 23.97
CA HIS A 5 -30.44 16.12 22.83
C HIS A 5 -28.97 15.85 22.52
N HIS A 6 -28.56 14.63 22.85
CA HIS A 6 -27.38 13.98 22.30
C HIS A 6 -27.65 13.75 20.80
N HIS A 7 -26.91 14.44 19.93
CA HIS A 7 -26.85 14.05 18.52
C HIS A 7 -25.66 13.12 18.31
N CYS A 8 -25.99 11.92 17.82
CA CYS A 8 -25.07 10.86 17.43
C CYS A 8 -24.31 11.29 16.17
N ILE A 9 -22.97 11.17 16.18
CA ILE A 9 -22.20 11.09 14.94
C ILE A 9 -22.24 9.61 14.52
N ASN A 10 -22.80 9.36 13.32
CA ASN A 10 -22.90 8.03 12.73
C ASN A 10 -21.55 7.30 12.73
N PRO A 11 -21.48 6.03 13.16
CA PRO A 11 -20.31 5.20 12.94
C PRO A 11 -20.54 4.41 11.66
N LEU A 12 -19.84 4.75 10.57
CA LEU A 12 -19.48 3.88 9.43
C LEU A 12 -18.98 4.78 8.29
N ASP A 13 -17.70 5.15 8.32
CA ASP A 13 -16.98 5.60 7.13
C ASP A 13 -15.66 4.82 7.08
N CYS A 14 -15.43 4.16 5.94
CA CYS A 14 -14.18 3.46 5.66
C CYS A 14 -13.03 4.49 5.69
N PRO A 15 -11.85 4.16 6.24
CA PRO A 15 -10.73 5.10 6.27
C PRO A 15 -10.27 5.58 4.87
N LEU A 16 -10.61 4.84 3.80
CA LEU A 16 -10.19 5.16 2.43
C LEU A 16 -11.31 5.62 1.48
N ASP A 17 -12.59 5.30 1.75
CA ASP A 17 -13.71 5.77 0.90
C ASP A 17 -13.98 7.28 1.08
N ASP A 18 -13.50 7.84 2.20
CA ASP A 18 -13.59 9.26 2.55
C ASP A 18 -12.31 10.06 2.25
N VAL A 19 -11.35 9.50 1.49
CA VAL A 19 -10.19 10.26 1.02
C VAL A 19 -10.63 11.18 -0.11
N LYS A 20 -11.34 12.26 0.26
CA LYS A 20 -11.45 13.45 -0.56
C LYS A 20 -10.09 14.12 -0.57
N PHE A 21 -9.40 14.04 -1.71
CA PHE A 21 -8.17 14.76 -1.95
C PHE A 21 -8.49 16.24 -2.20
N ASP A 22 -8.82 16.98 -1.15
CA ASP A 22 -8.66 18.42 -1.14
C ASP A 22 -7.47 18.73 -0.23
N ASN A 23 -6.27 18.66 -0.80
CA ASN A 23 -4.96 19.11 -0.27
C ASN A 23 -4.55 18.77 1.19
N ASP A 24 -5.37 18.04 1.95
CA ASP A 24 -5.22 17.79 3.38
C ASP A 24 -5.58 16.32 3.65
N VAL A 25 -4.60 15.43 3.51
CA VAL A 25 -4.76 14.01 3.85
C VAL A 25 -4.88 13.88 5.38
N ARG A 26 -6.05 13.48 5.89
CA ARG A 26 -6.28 13.21 7.31
C ARG A 26 -6.71 11.75 7.49
N PHE A 27 -5.94 11.00 8.27
CA PHE A 27 -6.29 9.62 8.65
C PHE A 27 -7.20 9.62 9.89
N ALA A 28 -8.30 8.86 9.83
CA ALA A 28 -9.21 8.69 10.96
C ALA A 28 -8.64 7.71 12.02
N ARG A 29 -8.96 8.00 13.29
CA ARG A 29 -8.46 7.32 14.50
C ARG A 29 -9.05 5.90 14.64
N ARG A 30 -8.23 4.84 14.69
CA ARG A 30 -8.67 3.54 15.22
C ARG A 30 -8.80 3.58 16.74
N ARG A 31 -9.77 2.84 17.27
CA ARG A 31 -10.08 2.67 18.71
C ARG A 31 -8.97 1.97 19.52
N ASN A 32 -7.97 1.34 18.87
CA ASN A 32 -7.02 0.43 19.52
C ASN A 32 -5.53 0.72 19.21
N GLY A 33 -5.11 1.98 19.13
CA GLY A 33 -3.68 2.35 19.22
C GLY A 33 -2.92 2.44 17.88
N LEU A 34 -3.30 3.40 17.03
CA LEU A 34 -2.44 3.78 15.91
C LEU A 34 -1.21 4.56 16.39
N SER A 35 -0.09 4.21 15.78
CA SER A 35 1.05 5.09 15.55
C SER A 35 0.65 6.36 14.81
N ASP A 36 1.01 7.53 15.35
CA ASP A 36 0.87 8.84 14.71
C ASP A 36 1.55 8.82 13.32
N LEU A 37 0.79 8.95 12.22
CA LEU A 37 1.33 9.17 10.89
C LEU A 37 1.50 10.69 10.70
N ARG A 38 2.76 11.14 10.62
CA ARG A 38 3.04 12.54 10.27
C ARG A 38 3.65 12.63 8.89
N LEU A 39 3.00 13.42 8.05
CA LEU A 39 3.56 13.90 6.79
C LEU A 39 4.75 14.82 7.10
N ARG A 40 5.92 14.53 6.54
CA ARG A 40 7.06 15.45 6.57
C ARG A 40 7.47 15.78 5.15
N TRP A 41 7.36 17.05 4.79
CA TRP A 41 7.97 17.59 3.59
C TRP A 41 9.49 17.68 3.79
N ARG A 42 10.23 17.00 2.93
CA ARG A 42 11.69 17.15 2.79
C ARG A 42 11.98 17.32 1.30
N ASN A 43 12.96 18.17 0.97
CA ASN A 43 13.52 18.26 -0.38
C ASN A 43 14.29 16.95 -0.68
N ALA A 44 13.57 15.88 -0.99
CA ALA A 44 14.11 14.57 -1.35
C ALA A 44 13.56 14.17 -2.73
N GLU A 45 14.36 13.46 -3.52
CA GLU A 45 13.97 13.01 -4.88
C GLU A 45 13.23 11.66 -4.89
N ILE A 46 13.20 10.96 -3.74
CA ILE A 46 12.62 9.61 -3.58
C ILE A 46 11.59 9.64 -2.44
N CYS A 47 10.43 9.00 -2.67
CA CYS A 47 9.32 8.89 -1.74
C CYS A 47 9.42 7.54 -1.02
N TYR A 48 9.27 7.53 0.30
CA TYR A 48 9.27 6.31 1.10
C TYR A 48 8.63 6.57 2.46
N ILE A 49 7.91 5.58 2.98
CA ILE A 49 7.60 5.46 4.39
C ILE A 49 8.78 4.86 5.13
N ILE A 50 9.21 5.54 6.20
CA ILE A 50 9.97 4.87 7.26
C ILE A 50 8.93 4.19 8.13
N SER A 51 8.68 2.91 7.87
CA SER A 51 8.02 2.06 8.85
C SER A 51 9.05 1.81 9.94
N GLY A 52 8.82 2.37 11.13
CA GLY A 52 9.41 1.75 12.31
C GLY A 52 8.97 0.30 12.33
N ASP A 53 9.92 -0.62 12.51
CA ASP A 53 9.76 -2.06 12.74
C ASP A 53 8.30 -2.55 12.64
N PHE A 54 7.95 -3.21 11.54
CA PHE A 54 6.60 -3.75 11.28
C PHE A 54 6.06 -4.63 12.42
N ARG A 55 6.94 -5.13 13.30
CA ARG A 55 6.61 -5.95 14.47
C ARG A 55 6.23 -5.13 15.70
N ARG A 56 6.45 -3.82 15.70
CA ARG A 56 6.10 -2.92 16.81
C ARG A 56 4.75 -2.27 16.57
N GLN A 57 3.71 -2.92 17.07
CA GLN A 57 2.44 -2.24 17.33
C GLN A 57 2.71 -0.98 18.19
N GLY A 58 2.34 0.21 17.68
CA GLY A 58 2.43 1.46 18.43
C GLY A 58 3.68 2.35 18.22
N GLY A 59 4.30 2.37 17.03
CA GLY A 59 5.46 3.23 16.73
C GLY A 59 5.24 4.25 15.60
N ARG A 60 5.58 5.53 15.82
CA ARG A 60 5.43 6.66 14.87
C ARG A 60 5.90 6.32 13.44
N GLN A 61 5.06 6.57 12.44
CA GLN A 61 5.39 6.38 11.02
C GLN A 61 5.58 7.75 10.33
N ILE A 62 6.61 7.89 9.51
CA ILE A 62 6.89 9.12 8.75
C ILE A 62 6.78 8.81 7.27
N LEU A 63 5.86 9.50 6.61
CA LEU A 63 5.76 9.55 5.15
C LEU A 63 6.53 10.79 4.65
N ASN A 64 7.62 10.55 3.92
CA ASN A 64 8.39 11.61 3.27
C ASN A 64 7.88 11.79 1.83
N LEU A 65 7.34 12.98 1.54
CA LEU A 65 6.91 13.36 0.20
C LEU A 65 7.84 14.47 -0.31
N GLY A 66 8.67 14.12 -1.29
CA GLY A 66 9.45 15.05 -2.09
C GLY A 66 8.60 15.85 -3.06
N SER A 67 9.17 16.89 -3.68
CA SER A 67 8.46 17.74 -4.65
C SER A 67 8.04 17.01 -5.94
N THR A 68 8.72 15.91 -6.28
CA THR A 68 8.36 14.99 -7.38
C THR A 68 7.26 13.97 -6.98
N CYS A 69 6.96 13.86 -5.69
CA CYS A 69 6.04 12.87 -5.09
C CYS A 69 4.57 13.31 -5.06
N ILE A 70 4.20 14.45 -5.65
CA ILE A 70 2.80 14.90 -5.73
C ILE A 70 2.06 14.18 -6.88
N LYS A 71 2.31 12.87 -7.04
CA LYS A 71 1.53 11.99 -7.89
C LYS A 71 0.60 11.19 -6.99
N ARG A 72 -0.68 11.13 -7.38
CA ARG A 72 -1.72 10.38 -6.65
C ARG A 72 -1.27 8.95 -6.35
N SER A 73 -0.70 8.27 -7.34
CA SER A 73 -0.24 6.89 -7.23
C SER A 73 0.80 6.70 -6.13
N THR A 74 1.78 7.59 -6.01
CA THR A 74 2.77 7.52 -4.96
C THR A 74 2.17 7.72 -3.59
N VAL A 75 1.27 8.70 -3.43
CA VAL A 75 0.59 8.93 -2.14
C VAL A 75 -0.23 7.72 -1.73
N LEU A 76 -0.94 7.09 -2.67
CA LEU A 76 -1.73 5.89 -2.43
C LEU A 76 -0.86 4.66 -2.10
N HIS A 77 0.23 4.44 -2.83
CA HIS A 77 1.21 3.38 -2.55
C HIS A 77 1.75 3.47 -1.12
N GLU A 78 2.22 4.65 -0.73
CA GLU A 78 2.71 4.86 0.63
C GLU A 78 1.57 4.74 1.66
N SER A 79 0.36 5.21 1.34
CA SER A 79 -0.80 5.03 2.23
C SER A 79 -1.13 3.56 2.47
N MET A 80 -0.96 2.70 1.47
CA MET A 80 -1.10 1.24 1.62
C MET A 80 -0.05 0.69 2.59
N HIS A 81 1.21 1.12 2.48
CA HIS A 81 2.25 0.74 3.46
C HIS A 81 1.93 1.21 4.88
N ALA A 82 1.45 2.45 5.04
CA ALA A 82 1.01 2.96 6.35
C ALA A 82 -0.15 2.12 6.93
N ALA A 83 -1.06 1.65 6.07
CA ALA A 83 -2.16 0.78 6.45
C ALA A 83 -1.74 -0.66 6.79
N GLY A 84 -0.48 -1.02 6.54
CA GLY A 84 0.09 -2.33 6.87
C GLY A 84 0.17 -3.31 5.70
N PHE A 85 -0.01 -2.83 4.46
CA PHE A 85 0.22 -3.63 3.26
C PHE A 85 1.70 -3.63 2.89
N VAL A 86 2.20 -4.78 2.42
CA VAL A 86 3.55 -4.93 1.89
C VAL A 86 3.49 -4.98 0.37
N HIS A 87 4.66 -4.99 -0.29
CA HIS A 87 4.67 -5.10 -1.74
C HIS A 87 4.06 -6.42 -2.22
N GLN A 88 3.22 -6.34 -3.25
CA GLN A 88 2.47 -7.48 -3.77
C GLN A 88 3.40 -8.59 -4.31
N GLN A 89 4.56 -8.26 -4.89
CA GLN A 89 5.52 -9.27 -5.38
C GLN A 89 6.26 -10.03 -4.27
N SER A 90 6.15 -9.60 -3.01
CA SER A 90 6.68 -10.33 -1.86
C SER A 90 5.68 -11.35 -1.29
N ASN A 91 4.54 -11.55 -1.95
CA ASN A 91 3.56 -12.56 -1.55
C ASN A 91 4.17 -13.98 -1.56
N PRO A 92 3.91 -14.82 -0.55
CA PRO A 92 4.34 -16.22 -0.52
C PRO A 92 4.06 -17.03 -1.81
N ASN A 93 2.91 -16.79 -2.45
CA ASN A 93 2.46 -17.50 -3.66
C ASN A 93 2.80 -16.78 -4.99
N ARG A 94 3.58 -15.69 -4.96
CA ARG A 94 3.86 -14.86 -6.15
C ARG A 94 4.40 -15.66 -7.34
N ASP A 95 5.12 -16.75 -7.09
CA ASP A 95 5.71 -17.59 -8.14
C ASP A 95 4.66 -18.35 -8.95
N ASP A 96 3.38 -18.37 -8.55
CA ASP A 96 2.28 -18.90 -9.37
C ASP A 96 1.81 -17.89 -10.44
N TYR A 97 2.16 -16.61 -10.30
CA TYR A 97 1.63 -15.50 -11.09
C TYR A 97 2.70 -14.73 -11.86
N ILE A 98 3.92 -14.65 -11.33
CA ILE A 98 5.04 -13.93 -11.94
C ILE A 98 6.31 -14.79 -11.94
N ASP A 99 7.19 -14.52 -12.89
CA ASP A 99 8.58 -14.95 -12.86
C ASP A 99 9.47 -13.80 -12.43
N VAL A 100 10.34 -14.03 -11.45
CA VAL A 100 11.43 -13.11 -11.08
C VAL A 100 12.71 -13.52 -11.81
N LYS A 101 13.25 -12.63 -12.65
CA LYS A 101 14.47 -12.85 -13.43
C LYS A 101 15.68 -12.31 -12.67
N GLU A 102 16.16 -13.06 -11.67
CA GLU A 102 17.27 -12.68 -10.80
C GLU A 102 18.55 -12.31 -11.57
N GLU A 103 18.77 -12.91 -12.74
CA GLU A 103 19.87 -12.60 -13.64
C GLU A 103 19.87 -11.14 -14.13
N ASN A 104 18.71 -10.47 -14.13
CA ASN A 104 18.55 -9.06 -14.51
C ASN A 104 18.61 -8.11 -13.31
N ILE A 105 18.57 -8.62 -12.07
CA ILE A 105 18.54 -7.82 -10.84
C ILE A 105 19.99 -7.46 -10.43
N GLY A 106 20.18 -6.24 -9.93
CA GLY A 106 21.43 -5.85 -9.27
C GLY A 106 21.72 -6.72 -8.04
N SER A 107 22.95 -7.22 -7.87
CA SER A 107 23.26 -8.17 -6.78
C SER A 107 23.00 -7.61 -5.37
N ASN A 108 23.12 -6.30 -5.20
CA ASN A 108 22.80 -5.57 -3.98
C ASN A 108 21.29 -5.31 -3.79
N HIS A 109 20.43 -5.77 -4.69
CA HIS A 109 18.97 -5.52 -4.66
C HIS A 109 18.12 -6.79 -4.61
N LEU A 110 18.73 -7.99 -4.64
CA LEU A 110 18.00 -9.28 -4.60
C LEU A 110 17.04 -9.39 -3.40
N TYR A 111 17.43 -8.86 -2.23
CA TYR A 111 16.60 -8.89 -1.03
C TYR A 111 15.25 -8.15 -1.19
N ASN A 112 15.11 -7.23 -2.15
CA ASN A 112 13.82 -6.55 -2.41
C ASN A 112 12.78 -7.47 -3.04
N PHE A 113 13.20 -8.67 -3.48
CA PHE A 113 12.37 -9.71 -4.08
C PHE A 113 12.16 -10.89 -3.12
N ASP A 114 12.58 -10.77 -1.86
CA ASP A 114 12.30 -11.78 -0.84
C ASP A 114 10.79 -11.90 -0.61
N LYS A 115 10.33 -13.14 -0.42
CA LYS A 115 8.95 -13.45 -0.08
C LYS A 115 8.76 -13.37 1.44
N PHE A 116 7.60 -12.91 1.86
CA PHE A 116 7.17 -13.07 3.25
C PHE A 116 6.82 -14.53 3.55
N SER A 117 6.89 -14.90 4.83
CA SER A 117 6.32 -16.17 5.30
C SER A 117 4.80 -16.14 5.19
N PRO A 118 4.12 -17.27 4.88
CA PRO A 118 2.66 -17.37 4.97
C PRO A 118 2.09 -17.01 6.35
N ASP A 119 2.89 -17.09 7.41
CA ASP A 119 2.48 -16.73 8.77
C ASP A 119 2.56 -15.21 9.05
N ASP A 120 3.31 -14.45 8.23
CA ASP A 120 3.55 -13.02 8.42
C ASP A 120 2.55 -12.14 7.63
N VAL A 121 1.93 -12.69 6.58
CA VAL A 121 1.05 -11.94 5.66
C VAL A 121 -0.21 -12.72 5.31
N THR A 122 -1.25 -12.01 4.88
CA THR A 122 -2.50 -12.60 4.40
C THR A 122 -3.03 -11.85 3.18
N ASP A 123 -3.58 -12.60 2.23
CA ASP A 123 -4.31 -12.03 1.08
C ASP A 123 -5.79 -11.84 1.35
N TYR A 124 -6.27 -12.19 2.56
CA TYR A 124 -7.69 -12.18 2.91
C TYR A 124 -8.55 -13.05 1.98
N GLY A 125 -7.94 -14.09 1.38
CA GLY A 125 -8.60 -14.98 0.40
C GLY A 125 -8.79 -14.36 -0.99
N LEU A 126 -8.20 -13.19 -1.26
CA LEU A 126 -8.27 -12.52 -2.56
C LEU A 126 -7.16 -13.02 -3.51
N PRO A 127 -7.39 -12.98 -4.83
CA PRO A 127 -6.39 -13.41 -5.81
C PRO A 127 -5.17 -12.46 -5.83
N TYR A 128 -4.05 -12.97 -6.35
CA TYR A 128 -2.87 -12.15 -6.61
C TYR A 128 -3.18 -11.07 -7.64
N ASP A 129 -2.76 -9.83 -7.35
CA ASP A 129 -3.08 -8.67 -8.18
C ASP A 129 -1.82 -8.04 -8.78
N VAL A 130 -1.49 -8.45 -10.01
CA VAL A 130 -0.39 -7.86 -10.80
C VAL A 130 -0.56 -6.36 -11.06
N CYS A 131 -1.77 -5.82 -10.92
CA CYS A 131 -2.11 -4.41 -11.11
C CYS A 131 -2.25 -3.64 -9.80
N SER A 132 -1.89 -4.26 -8.66
CA SER A 132 -1.92 -3.59 -7.36
C SER A 132 -0.98 -2.39 -7.40
N ILE A 133 -1.40 -1.29 -6.76
CA ILE A 133 -0.54 -0.12 -6.62
C ILE A 133 0.73 -0.41 -5.80
N THR A 134 0.72 -1.50 -5.03
CA THR A 134 1.86 -1.98 -4.23
C THR A 134 2.75 -2.98 -4.97
N HIS A 135 2.43 -3.30 -6.23
CA HIS A 135 3.26 -4.17 -7.06
C HIS A 135 4.39 -3.37 -7.71
N TYR A 136 5.59 -3.95 -7.76
CA TYR A 136 6.70 -3.38 -8.53
C TYR A 136 6.43 -3.34 -10.04
N ASP A 137 7.07 -2.39 -10.72
CA ASP A 137 7.12 -2.34 -12.18
C ASP A 137 7.96 -3.50 -12.76
N GLU A 138 7.81 -3.76 -14.06
CA GLU A 138 8.46 -4.90 -14.73
C GLU A 138 10.00 -4.82 -14.73
N CYS A 139 10.57 -3.62 -14.58
CA CYS A 139 12.00 -3.35 -14.68
C CYS A 139 12.61 -2.93 -13.32
N ALA A 140 11.88 -3.12 -12.22
CA ALA A 140 12.30 -2.69 -10.90
C ALA A 140 13.68 -3.27 -10.56
N PHE A 141 14.61 -2.41 -10.12
CA PHE A 141 15.99 -2.77 -9.77
C PHE A 141 16.81 -3.48 -10.87
N SER A 142 16.41 -3.32 -12.13
CA SER A 142 17.14 -3.88 -13.27
C SER A 142 18.54 -3.28 -13.41
N LYS A 143 19.56 -4.14 -13.56
CA LYS A 143 20.94 -3.72 -13.81
C LYS A 143 21.28 -3.51 -15.29
N ASN A 144 20.39 -3.95 -16.19
CA ASN A 144 20.64 -4.03 -17.62
C ASN A 144 19.47 -3.49 -18.48
N GLY A 145 18.46 -2.89 -17.85
CA GLY A 145 17.27 -2.37 -18.51
C GLY A 145 16.30 -3.44 -19.01
N GLN A 146 16.55 -4.72 -18.74
CA GLN A 146 15.63 -5.81 -19.04
C GLN A 146 14.66 -6.05 -17.89
N LYS A 147 13.52 -6.70 -18.18
CA LYS A 147 12.50 -7.02 -17.19
C LYS A 147 13.08 -7.90 -16.08
N THR A 148 12.84 -7.51 -14.83
CA THR A 148 13.13 -8.29 -13.62
C THR A 148 11.88 -9.05 -13.15
N ILE A 149 10.69 -8.59 -13.51
CA ILE A 149 9.42 -9.29 -13.25
C ILE A 149 8.70 -9.50 -14.58
N VAL A 150 8.26 -10.73 -14.83
CA VAL A 150 7.47 -11.10 -16.01
C VAL A 150 6.18 -11.77 -15.55
N PRO A 151 4.99 -11.21 -15.84
CA PRO A 151 3.73 -11.86 -15.49
C PRO A 151 3.52 -13.11 -16.36
N LYS A 152 3.01 -14.19 -15.75
CA LYS A 152 2.73 -15.45 -16.46
C LYS A 152 1.50 -15.36 -17.37
N THR A 153 0.64 -14.38 -17.12
CA THR A 153 -0.54 -14.04 -17.92
C THR A 153 -0.51 -12.56 -18.25
N GLU A 154 -0.92 -12.18 -19.46
CA GLU A 154 -0.95 -10.78 -19.87
C GLU A 154 -1.84 -9.96 -18.91
N PRO A 155 -1.29 -8.95 -18.22
CA PRO A 155 -2.06 -8.10 -17.33
C PRO A 155 -2.97 -7.17 -18.14
N ASN A 156 -4.09 -6.77 -17.56
CA ASN A 156 -4.98 -5.74 -18.14
C ASN A 156 -4.56 -4.31 -17.74
N CYS A 157 -3.32 -4.14 -17.31
CA CYS A 157 -2.73 -2.88 -16.88
C CYS A 157 -1.25 -2.82 -17.28
N THR A 158 -0.68 -1.62 -17.25
CA THR A 158 0.76 -1.44 -17.30
C THR A 158 1.33 -1.54 -15.89
N MET A 159 2.04 -2.63 -15.59
CA MET A 159 2.63 -2.82 -14.26
C MET A 159 3.57 -1.65 -13.92
N GLY A 160 3.40 -1.07 -12.73
CA GLY A 160 4.17 0.09 -12.28
C GLY A 160 3.67 1.45 -12.76
N ASP A 161 2.79 1.51 -13.77
CA ASP A 161 2.12 2.74 -14.22
C ASP A 161 0.64 2.71 -13.82
N ILE A 162 0.41 2.64 -12.51
CA ILE A 162 -0.91 2.54 -11.88
C ILE A 162 -1.30 3.91 -11.31
N TYR A 163 -2.48 4.40 -11.65
CA TYR A 163 -2.97 5.72 -11.22
C TYR A 163 -3.74 5.71 -9.89
N ASP A 164 -4.50 4.64 -9.61
CA ASP A 164 -5.40 4.52 -8.46
C ASP A 164 -5.36 3.10 -7.88
N LEU A 165 -5.90 2.92 -6.67
CA LEU A 165 -6.04 1.59 -6.06
C LEU A 165 -6.85 0.67 -6.98
N SER A 166 -6.35 -0.56 -7.17
CA SER A 166 -7.09 -1.58 -7.90
C SER A 166 -8.37 -1.97 -7.14
N PRO A 167 -9.33 -2.66 -7.80
CA PRO A 167 -10.47 -3.25 -7.10
C PRO A 167 -10.04 -4.19 -5.96
N THR A 168 -8.96 -4.97 -6.16
CA THR A 168 -8.42 -5.88 -5.15
C THR A 168 -7.77 -5.13 -3.98
N ASP A 169 -7.03 -4.04 -4.23
CA ASP A 169 -6.47 -3.19 -3.18
C ASP A 169 -7.58 -2.64 -2.27
N LYS A 170 -8.65 -2.12 -2.87
CA LYS A 170 -9.82 -1.59 -2.14
C LYS A 170 -10.49 -2.68 -1.28
N LEU A 171 -10.66 -3.88 -1.82
CA LEU A 171 -11.21 -5.01 -1.07
C LEU A 171 -10.29 -5.47 0.07
N LYS A 172 -8.97 -5.54 -0.17
CA LYS A 172 -7.97 -5.89 0.86
C LYS A 172 -8.04 -4.92 2.04
N VAL A 173 -8.11 -3.61 1.78
CA VAL A 173 -8.29 -2.60 2.83
C VAL A 173 -9.60 -2.82 3.59
N ASN A 174 -10.71 -3.00 2.87
CA ASN A 174 -12.02 -3.19 3.51
C ASN A 174 -12.04 -4.42 4.42
N LEU A 175 -11.43 -5.53 4.00
CA LEU A 175 -11.32 -6.75 4.79
C LEU A 175 -10.41 -6.55 6.02
N MET A 176 -9.25 -5.92 5.85
CA MET A 176 -8.32 -5.62 6.96
C MET A 176 -8.94 -4.68 8.02
N TYR A 177 -9.81 -3.78 7.60
CA TYR A 177 -10.45 -2.78 8.46
C TYR A 177 -11.89 -3.11 8.86
N ASN A 178 -12.40 -4.29 8.48
CA ASN A 178 -13.79 -4.71 8.70
C ASN A 178 -14.80 -3.62 8.27
N CYS A 179 -14.51 -2.97 7.15
CA CYS A 179 -15.42 -2.00 6.56
C CYS A 179 -16.58 -2.76 5.90
N THR A 180 -17.74 -2.78 6.55
CA THR A 180 -18.98 -3.22 5.91
C THR A 180 -19.41 -2.15 4.92
N GLN A 181 -19.52 -2.48 3.63
CA GLN A 181 -20.13 -1.56 2.67
C GLN A 181 -21.50 -1.16 3.20
N GLY A 182 -21.71 0.15 3.40
CA GLY A 182 -22.98 0.70 3.81
C GLY A 182 -24.06 0.21 2.84
N LYS A 183 -25.09 -0.44 3.38
CA LYS A 183 -26.32 -0.73 2.64
C LYS A 183 -27.08 0.55 2.34
#